data_AF-R7XJQ5-F1
#
_entry.id   AF-R7XJQ5-F1
#
_cell.length_a   1.000
_cell.length_b   1.000
_cell.length_c   1.000
_cell.angle_alpha   90.00
_cell.angle_beta   90.00
_cell.angle_gamma   90.00
#
_symmetry.space_group_name_H-M   'P 1'
#
loop_
_entity.id
_entity.type
_entity.pdbx_description
1 polymer ?
#
loop_
_entity_poly.entity_id
_entity_poly.type
_entity_poly.pdbx_seq_one_letter_code
_entity_poly.pdbx_strand_id
1 'polypeptide(L)'
;MTSASAESALAPSASNAQSIPATPEALLKAVLKANSGTHDPRTRTILDALIRHAHAFASEVQLTYEELHHGLDFMVRIGQATGPKKHEGILLADILGLATLVLLMDAKAVLAAGGTEPALIGPFWRANQPVRANGAHIATPDTTGDPLFVQGRVVSIDGTPIAGARVETWQAAPSGLYENQDEHQEDMNLRGAFETDADGRFWFESVRPSGYGVPIDGPCGDLLALQNRDHMRPAHLHFIAIAPGHKVLTTQIFDALDPFAFSDAAFGAVGSLLRDFEPVDGGGFRLDVELKLEPGETRLPKPPLP
;
A
#
# COMPACT_ATOMS: atom_id res chain seq x y z
N MET A 1 39.72 -47.41 47.86
CA MET A 1 40.87 -46.58 47.42
C MET A 1 41.17 -46.95 45.98
N THR A 2 40.64 -46.17 45.03
CA THR A 2 41.05 -46.17 43.62
C THR A 2 40.78 -44.77 43.10
N SER A 3 41.80 -44.23 42.46
CA SER A 3 42.01 -42.87 42.02
C SER A 3 41.43 -42.57 40.64
N ALA A 4 41.43 -41.27 40.32
CA ALA A 4 41.45 -40.65 38.99
C ALA A 4 40.13 -40.75 38.19
N SER A 5 39.66 -39.73 37.47
CA SER A 5 40.24 -38.44 37.09
C SER A 5 39.08 -37.55 36.63
N ALA A 6 38.90 -36.39 37.27
CA ALA A 6 38.03 -35.35 36.75
C ALA A 6 38.90 -34.39 35.91
N GLU A 7 38.87 -34.56 34.59
CA GLU A 7 39.36 -33.54 33.66
C GLU A 7 38.52 -32.27 33.86
N SER A 8 39.16 -31.25 34.41
CA SER A 8 38.66 -29.88 34.39
C SER A 8 38.65 -29.42 32.94
N ALA A 9 37.47 -29.42 32.32
CA ALA A 9 37.23 -28.67 31.11
C ALA A 9 37.38 -27.17 31.44
N LEU A 10 38.57 -26.65 31.14
CA LEU A 10 38.89 -25.22 31.18
C LEU A 10 37.84 -24.45 30.38
N ALA A 11 37.14 -23.53 31.05
CA ALA A 11 36.32 -22.52 30.40
C ALA A 11 37.17 -21.77 29.35
N PRO A 12 36.61 -21.41 28.18
CA PRO A 12 37.36 -20.71 27.16
C PRO A 12 37.89 -19.40 27.75
N SER A 13 39.21 -19.20 27.64
CA SER A 13 39.90 -18.02 28.12
C SER A 13 39.25 -16.77 27.53
N ALA A 14 38.88 -15.81 28.39
CA ALA A 14 38.41 -14.49 28.00
C ALA A 14 39.55 -13.71 27.32
N SER A 15 39.88 -14.04 26.07
CA SER A 15 40.93 -13.38 25.31
C SER A 15 40.38 -12.10 24.67
N ASN A 16 40.93 -10.95 25.08
CA ASN A 16 40.83 -9.64 24.42
C ASN A 16 39.42 -9.06 24.17
N ALA A 17 38.50 -9.19 25.12
CA ALA A 17 37.28 -8.38 25.11
C ALA A 17 37.60 -6.94 25.58
N GLN A 18 37.81 -6.02 24.63
CA GLN A 18 37.86 -4.59 24.92
C GLN A 18 36.45 -4.00 24.97
N SER A 19 36.21 -3.05 25.88
CA SER A 19 34.94 -2.31 25.92
C SER A 19 34.76 -1.47 24.64
N ILE A 20 33.50 -1.27 24.25
CA ILE A 20 33.17 -0.37 23.15
C ILE A 20 33.45 1.07 23.63
N PRO A 21 34.23 1.88 22.89
CA PRO A 21 34.39 3.30 23.20
C PRO A 21 33.05 4.03 23.24
N ALA A 22 32.89 4.96 24.18
CA ALA A 22 31.67 5.73 24.38
C ALA A 22 31.51 6.86 23.33
N THR A 23 31.44 6.48 22.06
CA THR A 23 31.26 7.37 20.91
C THR A 23 30.20 6.80 19.97
N PRO A 24 29.38 7.62 19.30
CA PRO A 24 28.36 7.16 18.36
C PRO A 24 28.93 6.24 17.26
N GLU A 25 30.12 6.55 16.73
CA GLU A 25 30.76 5.80 15.65
C GLU A 25 31.20 4.41 16.11
N ALA A 26 31.80 4.32 17.30
CA ALA A 26 32.21 3.04 17.86
C ALA A 26 31.00 2.15 18.21
N LEU A 27 29.91 2.76 18.71
CA LEU A 27 28.66 2.05 18.98
C LEU A 27 28.05 1.51 17.67
N LEU A 28 27.92 2.33 16.63
CA LEU A 28 27.40 1.88 15.33
C LEU A 28 28.21 0.70 14.77
N LYS A 29 29.55 0.78 14.82
CA LYS A 29 30.44 -0.31 14.38
C LYS A 29 30.20 -1.59 15.17
N ALA A 30 30.00 -1.49 16.48
CA ALA A 30 29.72 -2.65 17.33
C ALA A 30 28.35 -3.28 17.02
N VAL A 31 27.31 -2.47 16.81
CA VAL A 31 25.95 -2.94 16.46
C VAL A 31 25.97 -3.64 15.09
N LEU A 32 26.60 -3.05 14.08
CA LEU A 32 26.76 -3.69 12.76
C LEU A 32 27.57 -5.00 12.84
N LYS A 33 28.61 -5.05 13.69
CA LYS A 33 29.36 -6.30 13.92
C LYS A 33 28.45 -7.38 14.53
N ALA A 34 27.58 -7.03 15.47
CA ALA A 34 26.60 -7.97 16.02
C ALA A 34 25.61 -8.45 14.95
N ASN A 35 25.12 -7.55 14.09
CA ASN A 35 24.20 -7.86 13.00
C ASN A 35 24.84 -8.75 11.90
N SER A 36 26.18 -8.83 11.83
CA SER A 36 26.87 -9.66 10.83
C SER A 36 26.54 -11.16 10.92
N GLY A 37 26.02 -11.61 12.07
CA GLY A 37 25.56 -12.98 12.30
C GLY A 37 24.23 -13.35 11.62
N THR A 38 23.51 -12.41 11.00
CA THR A 38 22.27 -12.71 10.26
C THR A 38 22.54 -13.64 9.07
N HIS A 39 21.91 -14.81 9.08
CA HIS A 39 22.15 -15.87 8.07
C HIS A 39 21.65 -15.50 6.66
N ASP A 40 20.44 -14.94 6.55
CA ASP A 40 19.90 -14.55 5.25
C ASP A 40 20.62 -13.28 4.74
N PRO A 41 21.28 -13.32 3.57
CA PRO A 41 22.04 -12.18 3.07
C PRO A 41 21.18 -10.93 2.81
N ARG A 42 19.94 -11.11 2.36
CA ARG A 42 19.05 -9.99 2.03
C ARG A 42 18.52 -9.34 3.31
N THR A 43 18.10 -10.13 4.30
CA THR A 43 17.73 -9.65 5.63
C THR A 43 18.90 -8.89 6.26
N ARG A 44 20.12 -9.40 6.16
CA ARG A 44 21.31 -8.68 6.67
C ARG A 44 21.48 -7.32 6.01
N THR A 45 21.36 -7.23 4.68
CA THR A 45 21.43 -5.95 3.97
C THR A 45 20.38 -4.95 4.44
N ILE A 46 19.13 -5.41 4.65
CA ILE A 46 18.04 -4.56 5.13
C ILE A 46 18.33 -4.06 6.55
N LEU A 47 18.69 -4.96 7.46
CA LEU A 47 18.98 -4.61 8.86
C LEU A 47 20.20 -3.69 8.98
N ASP A 48 21.27 -3.95 8.23
CA ASP A 48 22.45 -3.08 8.20
C ASP A 48 22.10 -1.65 7.76
N ALA A 49 21.24 -1.51 6.74
CA ALA A 49 20.78 -0.20 6.29
C ALA A 49 19.90 0.47 7.34
N LEU A 50 18.92 -0.25 7.90
CA LEU A 50 18.05 0.26 8.96
C LEU A 50 18.85 0.76 10.16
N ILE A 51 19.82 -0.04 10.64
CA ILE A 51 20.69 0.33 11.77
C ILE A 51 21.47 1.61 11.45
N ARG A 52 22.09 1.70 10.26
CA ARG A 52 22.82 2.90 9.84
C ARG A 52 21.93 4.13 9.82
N HIS A 53 20.75 4.04 9.21
CA HIS A 53 19.84 5.17 9.09
C HIS A 53 19.16 5.55 10.41
N ALA A 54 18.87 4.59 11.30
CA ALA A 54 18.35 4.87 12.63
C ALA A 54 19.37 5.59 13.52
N HIS A 55 20.64 5.15 13.51
CA HIS A 55 21.72 5.85 14.22
C HIS A 55 21.96 7.25 13.64
N ALA A 56 21.93 7.38 12.30
CA ALA A 56 22.07 8.66 11.63
C ALA A 56 20.92 9.62 12.01
N PHE A 57 19.66 9.17 11.94
CA PHE A 57 18.48 9.94 12.36
C PHE A 57 18.61 10.44 13.80
N ALA A 58 18.90 9.54 14.74
CA ALA A 58 19.03 9.92 16.15
C ALA A 58 20.15 10.95 16.38
N SER A 59 21.26 10.82 15.63
CA SER A 59 22.38 11.77 15.71
C SER A 59 22.05 13.11 15.04
N GLU A 60 21.36 13.09 13.91
CA GLU A 60 20.96 14.27 13.13
C GLU A 60 20.04 15.18 13.95
N VAL A 61 19.01 14.61 14.57
CA VAL A 61 18.04 15.38 15.36
C VAL A 61 18.47 15.60 16.81
N GLN A 62 19.63 15.07 17.22
CA GLN A 62 20.09 15.08 18.62
C GLN A 62 19.03 14.50 19.56
N LEU A 63 18.48 13.34 19.19
CA LEU A 63 17.33 12.73 19.83
C LEU A 63 17.54 12.57 21.34
N THR A 64 16.66 13.16 22.14
CA THR A 64 16.73 13.07 23.58
C THR A 64 16.20 11.73 24.08
N TYR A 65 16.56 11.37 25.32
CA TYR A 65 16.05 10.15 25.95
C TYR A 65 14.53 10.19 26.14
N GLU A 66 13.97 11.36 26.43
CA GLU A 66 12.52 11.55 26.58
C GLU A 66 11.79 11.38 25.24
N GLU A 67 12.28 12.00 24.17
CA GLU A 67 11.71 11.83 22.81
C GLU A 67 11.80 10.38 22.34
N LEU A 68 12.89 9.66 22.66
CA LEU A 68 12.99 8.23 22.39
C LEU A 68 11.87 7.44 23.09
N HIS A 69 11.54 7.77 24.34
CA HIS A 69 10.45 7.10 25.05
C HIS A 69 9.09 7.39 24.42
N HIS A 70 8.83 8.62 23.98
CA HIS A 70 7.61 8.96 23.25
C HIS A 70 7.52 8.18 21.92
N GLY A 71 8.62 8.07 21.17
CA GLY A 71 8.66 7.27 19.94
C GLY A 71 8.42 5.78 20.19
N LEU A 72 8.99 5.22 21.26
CA LEU A 72 8.76 3.82 21.64
C LEU A 72 7.32 3.57 22.08
N ASP A 73 6.73 4.47 22.87
CA ASP A 73 5.31 4.41 23.24
C ASP A 73 4.41 4.46 22.01
N PHE A 74 4.70 5.36 21.06
CA PHE A 74 3.99 5.42 19.78
C PHE A 74 4.03 4.07 19.04
N MET A 75 5.20 3.43 18.94
CA MET A 75 5.32 2.11 18.29
C MET A 75 4.53 1.01 19.02
N VAL A 76 4.47 1.05 20.35
CA VAL A 76 3.65 0.12 21.14
C VAL A 76 2.16 0.36 20.83
N ARG A 77 1.71 1.61 20.80
CA ARG A 77 0.33 2.00 20.50
C ARG A 77 -0.09 1.58 19.09
N ILE A 78 0.80 1.69 18.10
CA ILE A 78 0.57 1.19 16.72
C ILE A 78 0.27 -0.31 16.74
N GLY A 79 1.05 -1.10 17.49
CA GLY A 79 0.81 -2.53 17.65
C GLY A 79 -0.51 -2.84 18.33
N GLN A 80 -0.85 -2.14 19.41
CA GLN A 80 -2.08 -2.34 20.18
C GLN A 80 -3.36 -1.94 19.42
N ALA A 81 -3.27 -0.92 18.57
CA ALA A 81 -4.39 -0.45 17.76
C ALA A 81 -4.59 -1.25 16.46
N THR A 82 -3.67 -2.17 16.12
CA THR A 82 -3.81 -3.08 14.97
C THR A 82 -4.69 -4.29 15.32
N GLY A 83 -5.63 -4.65 14.44
CA GLY A 83 -6.54 -5.78 14.61
C GLY A 83 -7.28 -6.18 13.31
N PRO A 84 -8.33 -7.01 13.39
CA PRO A 84 -9.01 -7.54 12.20
C PRO A 84 -9.64 -6.49 11.28
N LYS A 85 -10.07 -5.35 11.85
CA LYS A 85 -10.77 -4.27 11.11
C LYS A 85 -9.84 -3.14 10.65
N LYS A 86 -8.66 -3.00 11.24
CA LYS A 86 -7.71 -1.91 10.93
C LYS A 86 -6.28 -2.34 11.19
N HIS A 87 -5.35 -1.86 10.37
CA HIS A 87 -3.92 -2.15 10.51
C HIS A 87 -3.12 -0.85 10.57
N GLU A 88 -2.87 -0.35 11.78
CA GLU A 88 -2.18 0.93 12.01
C GLU A 88 -0.73 0.92 11.51
N GLY A 89 -0.08 -0.25 11.48
CA GLY A 89 1.24 -0.36 10.84
C GLY A 89 1.24 -0.13 9.32
N ILE A 90 0.17 -0.52 8.62
CA ILE A 90 0.00 -0.24 7.18
C ILE A 90 -0.29 1.25 7.03
N LEU A 91 -1.24 1.78 7.81
CA LEU A 91 -1.58 3.20 7.77
C LEU A 91 -0.35 4.08 8.05
N LEU A 92 0.51 3.71 9.00
CA LEU A 92 1.76 4.44 9.27
C LEU A 92 2.69 4.46 8.06
N ALA A 93 2.82 3.33 7.35
CA ALA A 93 3.62 3.26 6.13
C ALA A 93 3.03 4.13 5.01
N ASP A 94 1.70 4.23 4.94
CA ASP A 94 0.98 5.06 3.96
C ASP A 94 1.16 6.55 4.27
N ILE A 95 0.88 7.00 5.50
CA ILE A 95 0.94 8.44 5.88
C ILE A 95 2.37 8.99 5.98
N LEU A 96 3.38 8.13 6.00
CA LEU A 96 4.80 8.50 5.86
C LEU A 96 5.28 8.44 4.40
N GLY A 97 4.43 8.02 3.46
CA GLY A 97 4.76 7.89 2.04
C GLY A 97 5.69 6.71 1.71
N LEU A 98 6.02 5.87 2.69
CA LEU A 98 6.94 4.74 2.52
C LEU A 98 6.34 3.67 1.59
N ALA A 99 5.05 3.39 1.73
CA ALA A 99 4.39 2.36 0.92
C ALA A 99 4.36 2.75 -0.57
N THR A 100 3.95 3.99 -0.88
CA THR A 100 4.01 4.53 -2.25
C THR A 100 5.44 4.54 -2.79
N LEU A 101 6.43 4.97 -2.00
CA LEU A 101 7.83 4.99 -2.42
C LEU A 101 8.32 3.59 -2.85
N VAL A 102 8.03 2.55 -2.05
CA VAL A 102 8.43 1.18 -2.37
C VAL A 102 7.77 0.70 -3.67
N LEU A 103 6.49 0.99 -3.88
CA LEU A 103 5.79 0.66 -5.12
C LEU A 103 6.42 1.34 -6.35
N LEU A 104 6.72 2.64 -6.25
CA LEU A 104 7.34 3.39 -7.35
C LEU A 104 8.77 2.91 -7.65
N MET A 105 9.52 2.48 -6.63
CA MET A 105 10.84 1.89 -6.83
C MET A 105 10.77 0.56 -7.58
N ASP A 106 9.80 -0.29 -7.27
CA ASP A 106 9.58 -1.57 -7.95
C ASP A 106 9.14 -1.37 -9.40
N ALA A 107 8.26 -0.39 -9.65
CA ALA A 107 7.75 -0.10 -10.99
C ALA A 107 8.67 0.78 -11.86
N LYS A 108 9.83 1.24 -11.37
CA LYS A 108 10.69 2.22 -12.07
C LYS A 108 10.94 1.88 -13.55
N ALA A 109 11.25 0.62 -13.87
CA ALA A 109 11.51 0.20 -15.24
C ALA A 109 10.25 0.23 -16.12
N VAL A 110 9.11 -0.18 -15.57
CA VAL A 110 7.80 -0.17 -16.23
C VAL A 110 7.35 1.26 -16.52
N LEU A 111 7.50 2.15 -15.54
CA LEU A 111 7.19 3.58 -15.69
C LEU A 111 8.04 4.24 -16.77
N ALA A 112 9.34 3.92 -16.81
CA ALA A 112 10.23 4.43 -17.86
C ALA A 112 9.84 3.96 -19.27
N ALA A 113 9.16 2.82 -19.38
CA ALA A 113 8.61 2.29 -20.63
C ALA A 113 7.15 2.75 -20.89
N GLY A 114 6.63 3.68 -20.10
CA GLY A 114 5.29 4.25 -20.27
C GLY A 114 4.15 3.32 -19.82
N GLY A 115 4.43 2.39 -18.90
CA GLY A 115 3.42 1.59 -18.21
C GLY A 115 2.64 2.40 -17.17
N THR A 116 1.51 1.84 -16.70
CA THR A 116 0.63 2.48 -15.71
C THR A 116 1.28 2.48 -14.32
N GLU A 117 1.17 3.58 -13.57
CA GLU A 117 1.66 3.61 -12.18
C GLU A 117 0.93 2.58 -11.30
N PRO A 118 1.66 1.82 -10.46
CA PRO A 118 1.03 1.01 -9.43
C PRO A 118 0.51 1.90 -8.31
N ALA A 119 -0.50 1.42 -7.60
CA ALA A 119 -0.98 2.03 -6.37
C ALA A 119 -1.21 0.96 -5.30
N LEU A 120 -1.39 1.43 -4.07
CA LEU A 120 -1.71 0.57 -2.93
C LEU A 120 -2.99 -0.20 -3.21
N ILE A 121 -3.08 -1.46 -2.78
CA ILE A 121 -4.36 -2.19 -2.82
C ILE A 121 -5.36 -1.58 -1.83
N GLY A 122 -4.87 -1.01 -0.73
CA GLY A 122 -5.72 -0.52 0.35
C GLY A 122 -6.41 -1.65 1.13
N PRO A 123 -6.90 -1.36 2.34
CA PRO A 123 -7.41 -2.39 3.26
C PRO A 123 -8.77 -2.98 2.85
N PHE A 124 -9.45 -2.39 1.86
CA PHE A 124 -10.85 -2.68 1.57
C PHE A 124 -11.08 -3.54 0.32
N TRP A 125 -10.03 -4.10 -0.27
CA TRP A 125 -10.19 -5.11 -1.31
C TRP A 125 -10.77 -6.40 -0.74
N ARG A 126 -11.79 -6.95 -1.43
CA ARG A 126 -12.38 -8.27 -1.14
C ARG A 126 -12.14 -9.19 -2.34
N ALA A 127 -11.65 -10.39 -2.07
CA ALA A 127 -11.55 -11.44 -3.09
C ALA A 127 -12.94 -11.93 -3.51
N ASN A 128 -13.01 -12.64 -4.64
CA ASN A 128 -14.23 -13.24 -5.19
C ASN A 128 -15.35 -12.22 -5.49
N GLN A 129 -14.98 -11.04 -6.00
CA GLN A 129 -15.96 -10.07 -6.49
C GLN A 129 -16.86 -10.68 -7.57
N PRO A 130 -18.13 -10.25 -7.69
CA PRO A 130 -19.04 -10.76 -8.71
C PRO A 130 -18.47 -10.57 -10.11
N VAL A 131 -18.41 -11.65 -10.90
CA VAL A 131 -18.08 -11.57 -12.33
C VAL A 131 -19.31 -11.03 -13.06
N ARG A 132 -19.14 -9.93 -13.79
CA ARG A 132 -20.21 -9.20 -14.46
C ARG A 132 -19.92 -9.12 -15.96
N ALA A 133 -20.98 -9.04 -16.76
CA ALA A 133 -20.85 -8.75 -18.18
C ALA A 133 -20.42 -7.29 -18.39
N ASN A 134 -19.68 -7.02 -19.46
CA ASN A 134 -19.37 -5.65 -19.85
C ASN A 134 -20.65 -4.82 -20.08
N GLY A 135 -20.68 -3.61 -19.52
CA GLY A 135 -21.85 -2.72 -19.49
C GLY A 135 -22.76 -2.92 -18.28
N ALA A 136 -22.44 -3.83 -17.36
CA ALA A 136 -23.20 -3.97 -16.12
C ALA A 136 -23.00 -2.74 -15.20
N HIS A 137 -24.03 -2.45 -14.40
CA HIS A 137 -23.95 -1.51 -13.29
C HIS A 137 -23.38 -2.20 -12.04
N ILE A 138 -22.36 -1.62 -11.40
CA ILE A 138 -21.72 -2.21 -10.20
C ILE A 138 -22.35 -1.74 -8.88
N ALA A 139 -23.03 -0.58 -8.88
CA ALA A 139 -23.80 -0.14 -7.72
C ALA A 139 -25.15 -0.84 -7.66
N THR A 140 -25.61 -1.10 -6.45
CA THR A 140 -26.95 -1.64 -6.15
C THR A 140 -28.03 -0.56 -6.32
N PRO A 141 -29.31 -0.93 -6.50
CA PRO A 141 -30.37 0.04 -6.83
C PRO A 141 -30.61 1.15 -5.79
N ASP A 142 -30.25 0.90 -4.53
CA ASP A 142 -30.33 1.83 -3.40
C ASP A 142 -29.14 2.80 -3.32
N THR A 143 -28.06 2.54 -4.08
CA THR A 143 -26.91 3.42 -4.12
C THR A 143 -27.19 4.64 -4.99
N THR A 144 -27.42 5.79 -4.35
CA THR A 144 -27.65 7.07 -5.03
C THR A 144 -26.35 7.81 -5.28
N GLY A 145 -26.24 8.52 -6.40
CA GLY A 145 -25.10 9.37 -6.74
C GLY A 145 -25.13 9.80 -8.21
N ASP A 146 -24.20 10.67 -8.60
CA ASP A 146 -24.04 11.05 -10.00
C ASP A 146 -23.58 9.84 -10.83
N PRO A 147 -24.18 9.56 -12.00
CA PRO A 147 -23.76 8.44 -12.84
C PRO A 147 -22.29 8.56 -13.26
N LEU A 148 -21.58 7.43 -13.28
CA LEU A 148 -20.22 7.31 -13.77
C LEU A 148 -20.11 6.17 -14.78
N PHE A 149 -19.69 6.49 -15.99
CA PHE A 149 -19.42 5.54 -17.06
C PHE A 149 -17.93 5.27 -17.16
N VAL A 150 -17.50 4.04 -16.93
CA VAL A 150 -16.09 3.67 -17.02
C VAL A 150 -15.86 2.84 -18.27
N GLN A 151 -14.94 3.29 -19.12
CA GLN A 151 -14.45 2.52 -20.25
C GLN A 151 -12.96 2.31 -20.08
N GLY A 152 -12.51 1.07 -20.29
CA GLY A 152 -11.10 0.79 -20.16
C GLY A 152 -10.58 -0.24 -21.14
N ARG A 153 -9.26 -0.28 -21.21
CA ARG A 153 -8.51 -1.22 -22.04
C ARG A 153 -7.33 -1.78 -21.27
N VAL A 154 -7.12 -3.08 -21.35
CA VAL A 154 -5.91 -3.75 -20.86
C VAL A 154 -5.02 -4.09 -22.04
N VAL A 155 -3.78 -3.61 -21.98
CA VAL A 155 -2.76 -3.86 -23.00
C VAL A 155 -1.46 -4.32 -22.33
N SER A 156 -0.61 -5.03 -23.07
CA SER A 156 0.77 -5.24 -22.66
C SER A 156 1.55 -3.93 -22.79
N ILE A 157 2.72 -3.84 -22.15
CA ILE A 157 3.53 -2.62 -22.17
C ILE A 157 3.95 -2.17 -23.57
N ASP A 158 3.98 -3.08 -24.54
CA ASP A 158 4.22 -2.79 -25.96
C ASP A 158 2.99 -2.28 -26.73
N GLY A 159 1.84 -2.17 -26.07
CA GLY A 159 0.56 -1.73 -26.63
C GLY A 159 -0.31 -2.85 -27.18
N THR A 160 0.14 -4.11 -27.14
CA THR A 160 -0.65 -5.26 -27.62
C THR A 160 -1.90 -5.46 -26.75
N PRO A 161 -3.11 -5.53 -27.33
CA PRO A 161 -4.32 -5.77 -26.55
C PRO A 161 -4.32 -7.14 -25.89
N ILE A 162 -4.75 -7.21 -24.63
CA ILE A 162 -4.83 -8.48 -23.90
C ILE A 162 -6.30 -8.89 -23.79
N ALA A 163 -6.70 -9.88 -24.59
CA ALA A 163 -8.02 -10.51 -24.49
C ALA A 163 -8.08 -11.47 -23.30
N GLY A 164 -9.23 -11.57 -22.64
CA GLY A 164 -9.42 -12.47 -21.51
C GLY A 164 -8.69 -12.05 -20.22
N ALA A 165 -8.21 -10.80 -20.13
CA ALA A 165 -7.69 -10.27 -18.88
C ALA A 165 -8.83 -10.06 -17.89
N ARG A 166 -8.62 -10.44 -16.63
CA ARG A 166 -9.55 -10.15 -15.54
C ARG A 166 -9.23 -8.78 -14.96
N VAL A 167 -10.24 -7.92 -14.90
CA VAL A 167 -10.16 -6.60 -14.26
C VAL A 167 -11.12 -6.57 -13.07
N GLU A 168 -10.58 -6.42 -11.87
CA GLU A 168 -11.36 -6.18 -10.65
C GLU A 168 -11.41 -4.68 -10.36
N THR A 169 -12.57 -4.18 -9.94
CA THR A 169 -12.77 -2.77 -9.57
C THR A 169 -13.61 -2.65 -8.30
N TRP A 170 -13.25 -1.69 -7.46
CA TRP A 170 -14.01 -1.34 -6.27
C TRP A 170 -13.80 0.13 -5.91
N GLN A 171 -14.76 0.70 -5.19
CA GLN A 171 -14.74 2.10 -4.77
C GLN A 171 -15.55 2.30 -3.48
N ALA A 172 -15.36 3.46 -2.84
CA ALA A 172 -16.26 3.92 -1.80
C ALA A 172 -17.60 4.37 -2.41
N ALA A 173 -18.67 4.24 -1.63
CA ALA A 173 -19.96 4.83 -1.96
C ALA A 173 -19.91 6.37 -1.87
N PRO A 174 -20.90 7.09 -2.41
CA PRO A 174 -21.01 8.55 -2.25
C PRO A 174 -21.10 9.00 -0.78
N SER A 175 -21.44 8.10 0.15
CA SER A 175 -21.35 8.33 1.61
C SER A 175 -19.91 8.37 2.15
N GLY A 176 -18.90 7.99 1.36
CA GLY A 176 -17.50 7.93 1.77
C GLY A 176 -17.12 6.65 2.51
N LEU A 177 -17.93 5.58 2.40
CA LEU A 177 -17.65 4.28 3.00
C LEU A 177 -17.66 3.16 1.97
N TYR A 178 -16.73 2.21 2.09
CA TYR A 178 -16.85 0.94 1.37
C TYR A 178 -17.90 0.06 2.08
N GLU A 179 -18.54 -0.81 1.32
CA GLU A 179 -19.54 -1.75 1.84
C GLU A 179 -19.06 -2.56 3.06
N ASN A 180 -17.79 -2.96 3.12
CA ASN A 180 -17.25 -3.72 4.26
C ASN A 180 -16.98 -2.87 5.52
N GLN A 181 -17.32 -1.58 5.46
CA GLN A 181 -17.33 -0.66 6.59
C GLN A 181 -18.75 -0.24 6.96
N ASP A 182 -19.75 -0.58 6.15
CA ASP A 182 -21.11 -0.04 6.22
C ASP A 182 -22.14 -1.17 6.05
N GLU A 183 -22.68 -1.62 7.19
CA GLU A 183 -23.68 -2.70 7.24
C GLU A 183 -25.00 -2.37 6.52
N HIS A 184 -25.19 -1.11 6.11
CA HIS A 184 -26.37 -0.69 5.34
C HIS A 184 -26.22 -0.88 3.84
N GLN A 185 -25.01 -1.13 3.33
CA GLN A 185 -24.80 -1.44 1.91
C GLN A 185 -25.03 -2.92 1.66
N GLU A 186 -25.64 -3.26 0.50
CA GLU A 186 -25.78 -4.66 0.10
C GLU A 186 -24.42 -5.34 -0.12
N ASP A 187 -24.31 -6.63 0.18
CA ASP A 187 -23.06 -7.39 0.01
C ASP A 187 -22.52 -7.24 -1.42
N MET A 188 -21.23 -6.92 -1.52
CA MET A 188 -20.52 -6.66 -2.79
C MET A 188 -21.05 -5.45 -3.60
N ASN A 189 -21.76 -4.50 -2.96
CA ASN A 189 -22.06 -3.21 -3.58
C ASN A 189 -20.77 -2.51 -4.07
N LEU A 190 -20.85 -1.84 -5.23
CA LEU A 190 -19.75 -1.08 -5.85
C LEU A 190 -18.48 -1.90 -6.10
N ARG A 191 -18.65 -3.22 -6.33
CA ARG A 191 -17.57 -4.16 -6.65
C ARG A 191 -17.93 -4.97 -7.89
N GLY A 192 -16.92 -5.28 -8.70
CA GLY A 192 -17.11 -6.06 -9.91
C GLY A 192 -15.81 -6.60 -10.49
N ALA A 193 -15.90 -7.78 -11.08
CA ALA A 193 -14.87 -8.35 -11.92
C ALA A 193 -15.37 -8.45 -13.36
N PHE A 194 -14.54 -8.07 -14.31
CA PHE A 194 -14.84 -8.04 -15.74
C PHE A 194 -13.77 -8.81 -16.50
N GLU A 195 -14.14 -9.38 -17.65
CA GLU A 195 -13.20 -9.98 -18.59
C GLU A 195 -13.10 -9.09 -19.83
N THR A 196 -11.87 -8.85 -20.28
CA THR A 196 -11.64 -8.03 -21.47
C THR A 196 -12.01 -8.75 -22.77
N ASP A 197 -12.56 -8.01 -23.71
CA ASP A 197 -12.88 -8.52 -25.05
C ASP A 197 -11.64 -8.74 -25.92
N ALA A 198 -11.85 -9.11 -27.19
CA ALA A 198 -10.79 -9.37 -28.16
C ALA A 198 -9.86 -8.16 -28.43
N ASP A 199 -10.35 -6.93 -28.20
CA ASP A 199 -9.59 -5.69 -28.33
C ASP A 199 -9.00 -5.23 -26.99
N GLY A 200 -9.07 -6.07 -25.96
CA GLY A 200 -8.62 -5.79 -24.60
C GLY A 200 -9.55 -4.87 -23.82
N ARG A 201 -10.78 -4.64 -24.26
CA ARG A 201 -11.68 -3.63 -23.66
C ARG A 201 -12.56 -4.22 -22.56
N PHE A 202 -12.84 -3.40 -21.56
CA PHE A 202 -13.85 -3.64 -20.53
C PHE A 202 -14.63 -2.34 -20.28
N TRP A 203 -15.88 -2.43 -19.84
CA TRP A 203 -16.65 -1.23 -19.48
C TRP A 203 -17.75 -1.57 -18.48
N PHE A 204 -18.13 -0.59 -17.67
CA PHE A 204 -19.19 -0.72 -16.67
C PHE A 204 -19.78 0.64 -16.29
N GLU A 205 -20.94 0.59 -15.65
CA GLU A 205 -21.60 1.75 -15.05
C GLU A 205 -21.46 1.71 -13.54
N SER A 206 -21.35 2.87 -12.92
CA SER A 206 -21.26 3.07 -11.47
C SER A 206 -21.88 4.42 -11.10
N VAL A 207 -21.69 4.82 -9.85
CA VAL A 207 -21.85 6.20 -9.39
C VAL A 207 -20.48 6.81 -9.07
N ARG A 208 -20.36 8.13 -9.16
CA ARG A 208 -19.12 8.85 -8.81
C ARG A 208 -18.78 8.58 -7.34
N PRO A 209 -17.56 8.10 -7.03
CA PRO A 209 -17.15 7.90 -5.64
C PRO A 209 -17.03 9.23 -4.91
N SER A 210 -17.08 9.17 -3.58
CA SER A 210 -16.66 10.28 -2.73
C SER A 210 -15.25 10.03 -2.19
N GLY A 211 -14.54 11.11 -1.88
CA GLY A 211 -13.36 11.04 -1.01
C GLY A 211 -13.76 10.56 0.39
N TYR A 212 -12.79 10.00 1.12
CA TYR A 212 -13.03 9.47 2.45
C TYR A 212 -11.81 9.61 3.36
N GLY A 213 -12.04 9.67 4.67
CA GLY A 213 -10.98 9.76 5.67
C GLY A 213 -10.34 8.42 5.99
N VAL A 214 -9.02 8.38 6.14
CA VAL A 214 -8.34 7.26 6.81
C VAL A 214 -8.73 7.21 8.30
N PRO A 215 -8.65 6.07 8.99
CA PRO A 215 -8.96 6.00 10.42
C PRO A 215 -8.10 6.97 11.26
N ILE A 216 -8.76 7.72 12.15
CA ILE A 216 -8.12 8.71 13.05
C ILE A 216 -8.36 8.40 14.53
N ASP A 217 -8.96 7.26 14.84
CA ASP A 217 -9.24 6.78 16.21
C ASP A 217 -8.03 6.11 16.87
N GLY A 218 -6.82 6.41 16.40
CA GLY A 218 -5.59 5.72 16.77
C GLY A 218 -4.34 6.60 16.64
N PRO A 219 -3.15 6.02 16.92
CA PRO A 219 -1.88 6.76 16.91
C PRO A 219 -1.57 7.45 15.57
N CYS A 220 -1.96 6.88 14.43
CA CYS A 220 -1.80 7.57 13.14
C CYS A 220 -2.66 8.85 13.05
N GLY A 221 -3.86 8.84 13.63
CA GLY A 221 -4.70 10.03 13.76
C GLY A 221 -4.05 11.12 14.61
N ASP A 222 -3.47 10.74 15.75
CA ASP A 222 -2.70 11.69 16.59
C ASP A 222 -1.52 12.29 15.81
N LEU A 223 -0.80 11.48 15.03
CA LEU A 223 0.33 11.94 14.24
C LEU A 223 -0.10 12.93 13.14
N LEU A 224 -1.20 12.66 12.44
CA LEU A 224 -1.76 13.59 11.45
C LEU A 224 -2.18 14.91 12.11
N ALA A 225 -2.83 14.83 13.28
CA ALA A 225 -3.23 16.01 14.04
C ALA A 225 -2.02 16.85 14.49
N LEU A 226 -0.94 16.21 14.95
CA LEU A 226 0.32 16.88 15.30
C LEU A 226 0.96 17.62 14.12
N GLN A 227 0.76 17.12 12.89
CA GLN A 227 1.27 17.70 11.66
C GLN A 227 0.32 18.75 11.04
N ASN A 228 -0.84 18.99 11.66
CA ASN A 228 -1.93 19.77 11.07
C ASN A 228 -2.27 19.31 9.63
N ARG A 229 -2.26 17.99 9.41
CA ARG A 229 -2.58 17.36 8.14
C ARG A 229 -4.02 16.85 8.15
N ASP A 230 -4.67 16.97 7.00
CA ASP A 230 -5.94 16.29 6.79
C ASP A 230 -5.72 14.76 6.68
N HIS A 231 -6.76 14.01 7.04
CA HIS A 231 -6.87 12.56 6.94
C HIS A 231 -7.60 12.09 5.68
N MET A 232 -8.09 13.02 4.85
CA MET A 232 -8.86 12.69 3.66
C MET A 232 -8.00 12.12 2.53
N ARG A 233 -8.56 11.12 1.87
CA ARG A 233 -8.14 10.62 0.56
C ARG A 233 -9.12 11.14 -0.49
N PRO A 234 -8.64 11.59 -1.67
CA PRO A 234 -9.52 12.06 -2.73
C PRO A 234 -10.38 10.94 -3.30
N ALA A 235 -11.52 11.27 -3.92
CA ALA A 235 -12.38 10.31 -4.61
C ALA A 235 -11.58 9.47 -5.64
N HIS A 236 -11.73 8.14 -5.62
CA HIS A 236 -11.00 7.26 -6.54
C HIS A 236 -11.69 5.92 -6.80
N LEU A 237 -11.29 5.29 -7.90
CA LEU A 237 -11.59 3.91 -8.23
C LEU A 237 -10.31 3.07 -8.11
N HIS A 238 -10.42 1.89 -7.55
CA HIS A 238 -9.34 0.91 -7.56
C HIS A 238 -9.46 -0.03 -8.75
N PHE A 239 -8.31 -0.53 -9.21
CA PHE A 239 -8.24 -1.56 -10.23
C PHE A 239 -7.19 -2.62 -9.88
N ILE A 240 -7.52 -3.89 -10.16
CA ILE A 240 -6.53 -4.96 -10.29
C ILE A 240 -6.70 -5.58 -11.68
N ALA A 241 -5.66 -5.53 -12.50
CA ALA A 241 -5.63 -6.17 -13.81
C ALA A 241 -4.72 -7.41 -13.79
N ILE A 242 -5.29 -8.54 -14.22
CA ILE A 242 -4.70 -9.87 -14.12
C ILE A 242 -4.76 -10.52 -15.50
N ALA A 243 -3.61 -10.90 -16.04
CA ALA A 243 -3.51 -11.68 -17.26
C ALA A 243 -2.42 -12.73 -17.14
N PRO A 244 -2.64 -13.97 -17.60
CA PRO A 244 -1.58 -14.98 -17.66
C PRO A 244 -0.35 -14.46 -18.40
N GLY A 245 0.85 -14.77 -17.88
CA GLY A 245 2.12 -14.34 -18.45
C GLY A 245 2.46 -12.86 -18.21
N HIS A 246 1.65 -12.16 -17.42
CA HIS A 246 1.91 -10.78 -17.00
C HIS A 246 1.94 -10.68 -15.48
N LYS A 247 2.73 -9.71 -14.99
CA LYS A 247 2.65 -9.27 -13.58
C LYS A 247 1.28 -8.65 -13.33
N VAL A 248 0.73 -8.91 -12.16
CA VAL A 248 -0.53 -8.30 -11.73
C VAL A 248 -0.30 -6.82 -11.47
N LEU A 249 -1.12 -5.96 -12.07
CA LEU A 249 -1.14 -4.53 -11.79
C LEU A 249 -2.24 -4.24 -10.77
N THR A 250 -1.86 -3.66 -9.65
CA THR A 250 -2.79 -2.98 -8.73
C THR A 250 -2.60 -1.49 -8.90
N THR A 251 -3.68 -0.75 -9.16
CA THR A 251 -3.63 0.70 -9.33
C THR A 251 -4.92 1.38 -8.85
N GLN A 252 -4.93 2.71 -8.89
CA GLN A 252 -6.05 3.57 -8.51
C GLN A 252 -6.12 4.74 -9.48
N ILE A 253 -7.32 5.21 -9.79
CA ILE A 253 -7.53 6.44 -10.57
C ILE A 253 -8.30 7.42 -9.70
N PHE A 254 -7.71 8.58 -9.45
CA PHE A 254 -8.21 9.64 -8.58
C PHE A 254 -8.83 10.76 -9.38
N ASP A 255 -9.92 11.33 -8.88
CA ASP A 255 -10.55 12.50 -9.45
C ASP A 255 -9.72 13.76 -9.14
N ALA A 256 -9.17 14.39 -10.18
CA ALA A 256 -8.35 15.59 -10.05
C ALA A 256 -9.14 16.83 -9.59
N LEU A 257 -10.47 16.79 -9.64
CA LEU A 257 -11.35 17.86 -9.16
C LEU A 257 -11.78 17.67 -7.70
N ASP A 258 -11.36 16.58 -7.05
CA ASP A 258 -11.60 16.39 -5.62
C ASP A 258 -10.83 17.44 -4.79
N PRO A 259 -11.44 18.02 -3.73
CA PRO A 259 -10.76 19.00 -2.87
C PRO A 259 -9.43 18.54 -2.27
N PHE A 260 -9.23 17.22 -2.15
CA PHE A 260 -8.04 16.60 -1.56
C PHE A 260 -7.12 15.95 -2.60
N ALA A 261 -7.35 16.16 -3.90
CA ALA A 261 -6.59 15.57 -5.00
C ALA A 261 -5.06 15.75 -4.85
N PHE A 262 -4.64 16.91 -4.35
CA PHE A 262 -3.22 17.29 -4.19
C PHE A 262 -2.73 17.24 -2.75
N SER A 263 -3.53 16.66 -1.84
CA SER A 263 -3.21 16.55 -0.41
C SER A 263 -3.65 15.21 0.18
N ASP A 264 -3.66 14.15 -0.64
CA ASP A 264 -4.00 12.79 -0.21
C ASP A 264 -3.18 12.38 1.02
N ALA A 265 -3.89 12.02 2.10
CA ALA A 265 -3.28 11.60 3.35
C ALA A 265 -2.33 10.39 3.18
N ALA A 266 -2.60 9.52 2.21
CA ALA A 266 -1.82 8.31 1.93
C ALA A 266 -0.78 8.47 0.82
N PHE A 267 -0.63 9.66 0.23
CA PHE A 267 0.26 9.92 -0.91
C PHE A 267 0.09 8.92 -2.06
N GLY A 268 -1.14 8.49 -2.35
CA GLY A 268 -1.47 7.58 -3.46
C GLY A 268 -1.80 8.32 -4.76
N ALA A 269 -2.37 9.52 -4.66
CA ALA A 269 -2.72 10.37 -5.80
C ALA A 269 -1.47 11.02 -6.44
N VAL A 270 -0.75 10.24 -7.25
CA VAL A 270 0.52 10.66 -7.86
C VAL A 270 0.51 10.54 -9.38
N GLY A 271 1.25 11.43 -10.05
CA GLY A 271 1.55 11.29 -11.47
C GLY A 271 0.30 11.18 -12.35
N SER A 272 0.29 10.17 -13.22
CA SER A 272 -0.80 9.97 -14.19
C SER A 272 -2.08 9.37 -13.59
N LEU A 273 -2.06 9.03 -12.29
CA LEU A 273 -3.23 8.49 -11.58
C LEU A 273 -4.26 9.58 -11.22
N LEU A 274 -3.87 10.86 -11.22
CA LEU A 274 -4.80 11.99 -11.14
C LEU A 274 -5.40 12.26 -12.52
N ARG A 275 -6.73 12.15 -12.63
CA ARG A 275 -7.46 12.26 -13.90
C ARG A 275 -8.74 13.06 -13.70
N ASP A 276 -9.13 13.79 -14.73
CA ASP A 276 -10.45 14.42 -14.77
C ASP A 276 -11.51 13.36 -15.03
N PHE A 277 -12.57 13.38 -14.23
CA PHE A 277 -13.78 12.62 -14.53
C PHE A 277 -14.61 13.53 -15.43
N GLU A 278 -14.66 13.20 -16.72
CA GLU A 278 -15.17 14.11 -17.73
C GLU A 278 -16.71 14.17 -17.68
N PRO A 279 -17.34 15.35 -17.57
CA PRO A 279 -18.79 15.44 -17.60
C PRO A 279 -19.32 14.99 -18.96
N VAL A 280 -20.46 14.29 -18.98
CA VAL A 280 -21.12 13.87 -20.23
C VAL A 280 -22.41 14.66 -20.47
N ASP A 281 -22.70 14.90 -21.75
CA ASP A 281 -23.95 15.54 -22.17
C ASP A 281 -25.16 14.74 -21.69
N GLY A 282 -26.09 15.41 -20.99
CA GLY A 282 -27.24 14.76 -20.37
C GLY A 282 -27.04 14.38 -18.89
N GLY A 283 -25.86 14.61 -18.32
CA GLY A 283 -25.56 14.46 -16.90
C GLY A 283 -24.71 13.21 -16.57
N GLY A 284 -23.96 13.29 -15.47
CA GLY A 284 -23.01 12.27 -15.06
C GLY A 284 -21.60 12.51 -15.60
N PHE A 285 -20.75 11.49 -15.45
CA PHE A 285 -19.32 11.56 -15.71
C PHE A 285 -18.82 10.34 -16.47
N ARG A 286 -17.69 10.48 -17.17
CA ARG A 286 -16.98 9.42 -17.88
C ARG A 286 -15.54 9.35 -17.42
N LEU A 287 -15.02 8.13 -17.32
CA LEU A 287 -13.62 7.87 -17.08
C LEU A 287 -13.09 6.84 -18.10
N ASP A 288 -12.09 7.27 -18.88
CA ASP A 288 -11.36 6.41 -19.82
C ASP A 288 -10.02 5.98 -19.22
N VAL A 289 -9.78 4.66 -19.14
CA VAL A 289 -8.61 4.06 -18.48
C VAL A 289 -7.85 3.11 -19.40
N GLU A 290 -6.54 3.29 -19.55
CA GLU A 290 -5.66 2.28 -20.17
C GLU A 290 -4.74 1.67 -19.11
N LEU A 291 -4.87 0.35 -18.90
CA LEU A 291 -4.09 -0.42 -17.93
C LEU A 291 -3.02 -1.23 -18.68
N LYS A 292 -1.75 -0.88 -18.46
CA LYS A 292 -0.62 -1.50 -19.14
C LYS A 292 0.07 -2.51 -18.24
N LEU A 293 0.11 -3.77 -18.68
CA LEU A 293 0.70 -4.87 -17.94
C LEU A 293 2.12 -5.18 -18.42
N GLU A 294 3.03 -5.36 -17.46
CA GLU A 294 4.38 -5.85 -17.72
C GLU A 294 4.35 -7.39 -17.87
N PRO A 295 5.03 -7.97 -18.87
CA PRO A 295 5.25 -9.42 -18.92
C PRO A 295 5.94 -9.94 -17.65
N GLY A 296 5.51 -11.10 -17.15
CA GLY A 296 6.11 -11.69 -15.95
C GLY A 296 5.24 -12.74 -15.27
N GLU A 297 5.67 -13.15 -14.08
CA GLU A 297 4.96 -14.14 -13.29
C GLU A 297 3.68 -13.53 -12.69
N THR A 298 2.53 -14.15 -12.97
CA THR A 298 1.25 -13.75 -12.42
C THR A 298 1.15 -14.18 -10.96
N ARG A 299 1.23 -13.22 -10.04
CA ARG A 299 1.10 -13.43 -8.59
C ARG A 299 -0.10 -12.65 -8.05
N LEU A 300 -1.11 -13.38 -7.61
CA LEU A 300 -2.31 -12.77 -7.05
C LEU A 300 -2.00 -12.09 -5.70
N PRO A 301 -2.60 -10.91 -5.42
CA PRO A 301 -2.44 -10.25 -4.14
C PRO A 301 -3.09 -11.06 -3.02
N LYS A 302 -2.59 -10.85 -1.80
CA LYS A 302 -3.23 -11.36 -0.59
C LYS A 302 -4.01 -10.22 0.07
N PRO A 303 -5.19 -10.50 0.66
CA PRO A 303 -5.91 -9.49 1.43
C PRO A 303 -4.99 -8.93 2.54
N PRO A 304 -4.89 -7.60 2.67
CA PRO A 304 -4.07 -6.98 3.71
C PRO A 304 -4.69 -7.10 5.10
N LEU A 305 -6.01 -7.23 5.19
CA LEU A 305 -6.73 -7.57 6.41
C LEU A 305 -7.22 -9.04 6.31
N PRO A 306 -7.20 -9.79 7.43
CA PRO A 306 -7.60 -11.20 7.46
C PRO A 306 -9.09 -11.43 7.19
#